data_AF-A0A011PVZ6-F1
#
_entry.id   AF-A0A011PVZ6-F1
#
_cell.length_a   1.000
_cell.length_b   1.000
_cell.length_c   1.000
_cell.angle_alpha   90.00
_cell.angle_beta   90.00
_cell.angle_gamma   90.00
#
_symmetry.space_group_name_H-M   'P 1'
#
loop_
_entity.id
_entity.type
_entity.pdbx_description
1 polymer ?
#
loop_
_entity_poly.entity_id
_entity_poly.type
_entity_poly.pdbx_seq_one_letter_code
_entity_poly.pdbx_strand_id
1 'polypeptide(L)'
;MSFSLQHRRVHLASRSPRRRELLAQIGVGFDTIAFRDAQRGDPELDETPLPDEAAAAYVERVARNKASLGWRIVNWRGLLLQPVLAADTTIPPIRPSNWRAN
;
A
#
# COMPACT_ATOMS: atom_id res chain seq x y z
N MET A 1 31.82 -11.63 9.69
CA MET A 1 30.73 -11.06 10.52
C MET A 1 29.42 -11.33 9.80
N SER A 2 28.68 -12.35 10.25
CA SER A 2 27.39 -12.70 9.66
C SER A 2 26.34 -11.74 10.19
N PHE A 3 25.75 -10.91 9.33
CA PHE A 3 24.57 -10.13 9.70
C PHE A 3 23.43 -11.13 9.90
N SER A 4 23.22 -11.53 11.15
CA SER A 4 21.97 -12.13 11.60
C SER A 4 20.86 -11.08 11.45
N LEU A 5 20.36 -10.93 10.22
CA LEU A 5 19.00 -10.47 10.00
C LEU A 5 18.13 -11.55 10.60
N GLN A 6 17.84 -11.46 11.90
CA GLN A 6 16.63 -12.07 12.45
C GLN A 6 15.52 -11.60 11.50
N HIS A 7 15.06 -12.50 10.62
CA HIS A 7 14.24 -12.15 9.47
C HIS A 7 12.94 -11.55 9.98
N ARG A 8 12.91 -10.22 10.15
CA ARG A 8 11.73 -9.47 10.52
C ARG A 8 10.81 -9.52 9.32
N ARG A 9 9.94 -10.53 9.34
CA ARG A 9 8.88 -10.69 8.36
C ARG A 9 7.92 -9.50 8.45
N VAL A 10 7.32 -9.15 7.33
CA VAL A 10 6.35 -8.06 7.24
C VAL A 10 5.03 -8.55 6.70
N HIS A 11 3.94 -7.96 7.16
CA HIS A 11 2.63 -8.17 6.56
C HIS A 11 2.48 -7.29 5.32
N LEU A 12 2.38 -7.89 4.14
CA LEU A 12 2.16 -7.17 2.89
C LEU A 12 0.67 -6.94 2.68
N ALA A 13 0.23 -5.71 2.89
CA ALA A 13 -1.13 -5.27 2.65
C ALA A 13 -1.27 -4.74 1.20
N SER A 14 -0.96 -5.62 0.23
CA SER A 14 -1.03 -5.32 -1.20
C SER A 14 -1.40 -6.55 -2.01
N ARG A 15 -2.26 -6.38 -3.03
CA ARG A 15 -2.65 -7.43 -3.98
C ARG A 15 -1.74 -7.52 -5.21
N SER A 16 -0.73 -6.65 -5.32
CA SER A 16 0.13 -6.53 -6.51
C SER A 16 1.16 -7.67 -6.59
N PRO A 17 1.16 -8.49 -7.67
CA PRO A 17 2.19 -9.53 -7.87
C PRO A 17 3.61 -8.96 -7.94
N ARG A 18 3.79 -7.84 -8.65
CA ARG A 18 5.09 -7.18 -8.81
C ARG A 18 5.73 -6.76 -7.47
N ARG A 19 4.93 -6.33 -6.49
CA ARG A 19 5.46 -5.95 -5.15
C ARG A 19 5.97 -7.17 -4.38
N ARG A 20 5.31 -8.32 -4.52
CA ARG A 20 5.76 -9.59 -3.93
C ARG A 20 7.09 -10.03 -4.54
N GLU A 21 7.21 -9.94 -5.86
CA GLU A 21 8.46 -10.25 -6.57
C GLU A 21 9.61 -9.35 -6.10
N LEU A 22 9.38 -8.03 -6.02
CA LEU A 22 10.40 -7.09 -5.53
C LEU A 22 10.86 -7.39 -4.11
N LEU A 23 9.93 -7.66 -3.19
CA LEU A 23 10.26 -8.04 -1.81
C LEU A 23 11.04 -9.35 -1.73
N ALA A 24 10.66 -10.34 -2.55
CA ALA A 24 11.38 -11.60 -2.64
C ALA A 24 12.80 -11.43 -3.20
N GLN A 25 12.97 -10.58 -4.22
CA GLN A 25 14.28 -10.26 -4.81
C GLN A 25 15.26 -9.66 -3.80
N ILE A 26 14.77 -8.82 -2.88
CA ILE A 26 15.60 -8.23 -1.82
C ILE A 26 15.70 -9.10 -0.56
N GLY A 27 15.17 -10.34 -0.58
CA GLY A 27 15.26 -11.27 0.54
C GLY A 27 14.39 -10.93 1.76
N VAL A 28 13.36 -10.10 1.59
CA VAL A 28 12.43 -9.77 2.69
C VAL A 28 11.33 -10.82 2.77
N GLY A 29 11.22 -11.50 3.92
CA GLY A 29 10.10 -12.41 4.18
C GLY A 29 8.80 -11.62 4.38
N PHE A 30 7.71 -12.06 3.76
CA PHE A 30 6.41 -11.40 3.92
C PHE A 30 5.25 -12.37 3.97
N ASP A 31 4.18 -11.96 4.65
CA ASP A 31 2.89 -12.65 4.72
C ASP A 31 1.83 -11.74 4.09
N THR A 32 1.07 -12.23 3.11
CA THR A 32 0.14 -11.35 2.35
C THR A 32 -1.20 -11.22 3.08
N ILE A 33 -1.64 -9.98 3.32
CA ILE A 33 -2.96 -9.68 3.85
C ILE A 33 -3.91 -9.44 2.67
N ALA A 34 -4.89 -10.33 2.51
CA ALA A 34 -5.98 -10.13 1.57
C ALA A 34 -7.07 -9.24 2.19
N PHE A 35 -7.23 -8.03 1.64
CA PHE A 35 -8.42 -7.22 1.85
C PHE A 35 -9.62 -7.94 1.22
N ARG A 36 -10.69 -8.14 2.00
CA ARG A 36 -11.99 -8.51 1.43
C ARG A 36 -12.57 -7.28 0.75
N ASP A 37 -13.31 -7.50 -0.33
CA ASP A 37 -13.75 -6.49 -1.29
C ASP A 37 -14.30 -5.21 -0.61
N ALA A 38 -13.99 -4.06 -1.20
CA ALA A 38 -14.37 -2.71 -0.72
C ALA A 38 -15.90 -2.51 -0.65
N GLN A 39 -16.69 -3.48 -1.11
CA GLN A 39 -18.16 -3.49 -1.08
C GLN A 39 -18.78 -3.35 0.31
N ARG A 40 -18.04 -3.55 1.41
CA ARG A 40 -18.56 -3.25 2.75
C ARG A 40 -18.49 -1.77 3.16
N GLY A 41 -17.96 -0.90 2.31
CA GLY A 41 -17.86 0.53 2.62
C GLY A 41 -16.85 0.82 3.73
N ASP A 42 -15.77 0.04 3.81
CA ASP A 42 -14.64 0.39 4.69
C ASP A 42 -14.03 1.70 4.17
N PRO A 43 -14.10 2.81 4.91
CA PRO A 43 -13.61 4.11 4.46
C PRO A 43 -12.10 4.10 4.18
N GLU A 44 -11.35 3.16 4.75
CA GLU A 44 -9.94 2.95 4.46
C GLU A 44 -9.66 2.34 3.08
N LEU A 45 -10.68 1.84 2.38
CA LEU A 45 -10.57 1.42 0.97
C LEU A 45 -11.11 2.47 0.00
N ASP A 46 -11.46 3.66 0.49
CA ASP A 46 -11.87 4.77 -0.37
C ASP A 46 -10.66 5.33 -1.12
N GLU A 47 -10.51 4.85 -2.35
CA GLU A 47 -9.52 5.30 -3.32
C GLU A 47 -10.04 6.49 -4.15
N THR A 48 -11.18 7.09 -3.79
CA THR A 48 -11.67 8.29 -4.49
C THR A 48 -10.69 9.45 -4.27
N PRO A 49 -10.15 10.06 -5.34
CA PRO A 49 -9.31 11.25 -5.21
C PRO A 49 -10.10 12.42 -4.63
N LEU A 50 -9.49 13.18 -3.71
CA LEU A 50 -10.10 14.42 -3.22
C LEU A 50 -9.98 15.54 -4.27
N PRO A 51 -10.86 16.56 -4.26
CA PRO A 51 -10.72 17.74 -5.10
C PRO A 51 -9.34 18.38 -4.89
N ASP A 52 -8.65 18.69 -6.00
CA ASP A 52 -7.31 19.29 -6.02
C ASP A 52 -6.22 18.50 -5.28
N GLU A 53 -6.44 17.21 -5.02
CA GLU A 53 -5.43 16.36 -4.39
C GLU A 53 -4.23 16.14 -5.31
N ALA A 54 -3.05 16.55 -4.86
CA ALA A 54 -1.81 16.26 -5.58
C ALA A 54 -1.59 14.74 -5.63
N ALA A 55 -1.08 14.24 -6.76
CA ALA A 55 -0.85 12.80 -6.95
C ALA A 55 0.01 12.16 -5.82
N ALA A 56 1.00 12.90 -5.30
CA ALA A 56 1.81 12.47 -4.16
C ALA A 56 0.99 12.33 -2.86
N ALA A 57 0.11 13.31 -2.59
CA ALA A 57 -0.77 13.27 -1.43
C ALA A 57 -1.79 12.13 -1.53
N TYR A 58 -2.33 11.91 -2.74
CA TYR A 58 -3.22 10.79 -3.05
C TYR A 58 -2.55 9.45 -2.73
N VAL A 59 -1.38 9.16 -3.30
CA VAL A 59 -0.72 7.86 -3.08
C VAL A 59 -0.32 7.67 -1.62
N GLU A 60 0.10 8.73 -0.92
CA GLU A 60 0.43 8.66 0.49
C GLU A 60 -0.81 8.33 1.33
N ARG A 61 -1.92 9.04 1.13
CA ARG A 61 -3.19 8.79 1.83
C ARG A 61 -3.67 7.37 1.61
N VAL A 62 -3.72 6.91 0.36
CA VAL A 62 -4.18 5.57 0.01
C VAL A 62 -3.25 4.50 0.59
N ALA A 63 -1.92 4.69 0.52
CA ALA A 63 -0.97 3.76 1.12
C ALA A 63 -1.12 3.68 2.65
N ARG A 64 -1.31 4.82 3.33
CA ARG A 64 -1.55 4.87 4.78
C ARG A 64 -2.85 4.17 5.15
N ASN A 65 -3.94 4.41 4.42
CA ASN A 65 -5.21 3.76 4.67
C ASN A 65 -5.11 2.23 4.53
N LYS A 66 -4.44 1.75 3.48
CA LYS A 66 -4.15 0.31 3.28
C LYS A 66 -3.33 -0.28 4.42
N ALA A 67 -2.32 0.43 4.92
CA ALA A 67 -1.52 -0.01 6.06
C ALA A 67 -2.34 -0.08 7.36
N SER A 68 -3.14 0.94 7.64
CA SER A 68 -4.03 1.01 8.81
C SER A 68 -5.05 -0.12 8.80
N LEU A 69 -5.68 -0.39 7.65
CA LEU A 69 -6.60 -1.51 7.49
C LEU A 69 -5.88 -2.85 7.66
N GLY A 70 -4.69 -2.99 7.08
CA GLY A 70 -3.85 -4.17 7.28
C GLY A 70 -3.55 -4.42 8.76
N TRP A 71 -3.22 -3.36 9.52
CA TRP A 71 -3.00 -3.46 10.96
C TRP A 71 -4.25 -3.85 11.74
N ARG A 72 -5.42 -3.29 11.40
CA ARG A 72 -6.71 -3.71 11.98
C ARG A 72 -6.97 -5.20 11.74
N ILE A 73 -6.69 -5.69 10.53
CA ILE A 73 -6.83 -7.12 10.19
C ILE A 73 -5.87 -8.00 11.01
N VAL A 74 -4.60 -7.59 11.16
CA VAL A 74 -3.62 -8.29 12.01
C VAL A 74 -4.16 -8.43 13.43
N ASN A 75 -4.67 -7.33 13.99
CA ASN A 75 -5.22 -7.32 15.33
C ASN A 75 -6.50 -8.18 15.46
N TRP A 76 -7.45 -8.04 14.53
CA TRP A 76 -8.72 -8.78 14.55
C TRP A 76 -8.56 -10.29 14.32
N ARG A 77 -7.60 -10.70 13.48
CA ARG A 77 -7.33 -12.12 13.20
C ARG A 77 -6.32 -12.75 14.16
N GLY A 78 -5.75 -11.97 15.09
CA GLY A 78 -4.71 -12.44 15.99
C GLY A 78 -3.45 -12.94 15.28
N LEU A 79 -3.09 -12.29 14.16
CA LEU A 79 -1.86 -12.63 13.44
C LEU A 79 -0.63 -12.22 14.25
N LEU A 80 0.53 -12.78 13.91
CA LEU A 80 1.80 -12.37 14.50
C LEU A 80 1.97 -10.85 14.35
N LEU A 81 2.31 -10.19 15.46
CA LEU A 81 2.55 -8.75 15.49
C LEU A 81 3.84 -8.42 14.73
N GLN A 82 3.67 -8.12 13.45
CA GLN A 82 4.73 -7.77 12.51
C GLN A 82 4.40 -6.44 11.84
N PRO A 83 5.40 -5.67 11.40
CA PRO A 83 5.16 -4.44 10.66
C PRO A 83 4.28 -4.69 9.43
N VAL A 84 3.32 -3.80 9.17
CA VAL A 84 2.48 -3.84 7.98
C VAL A 84 3.06 -2.91 6.92
N LEU A 85 3.32 -3.45 5.75
CA LEU A 85 3.78 -2.73 4.57
C LEU A 85 2.64 -2.60 3.56
N ALA A 86 2.31 -1.36 3.20
CA ALA A 86 1.40 -1.03 2.12
C ALA A 86 2.05 -0.02 1.18
N ALA A 87 1.59 0.00 -0.07
CA ALA A 87 2.08 0.94 -1.06
C ALA A 87 1.01 1.18 -2.13
N ASP A 88 0.94 2.39 -2.63
CA ASP A 88 0.08 2.80 -3.74
C ASP A 88 0.93 3.43 -4.85
N THR A 89 0.41 3.42 -6.07
CA THR A 89 1.09 3.94 -7.27
C THR A 89 0.02 4.51 -8.18
N THR A 90 0.13 5.79 -8.49
CA THR A 90 -0.74 6.47 -9.46
C THR A 90 0.08 7.05 -10.59
N ILE A 91 -0.53 7.15 -11.77
CA ILE A 91 0.03 7.92 -12.89
C ILE A 91 -0.67 9.27 -12.84
N PRO A 92 0.05 10.38 -12.58
CA PRO A 92 -0.57 11.69 -12.58
C PRO A 92 -1.17 11.97 -13.96
N PRO A 93 -2.35 12.61 -14.03
CA PRO A 93 -2.96 12.95 -15.30
C PRO A 93 -1.99 13.81 -16.11
N ILE A 94 -1.85 13.48 -17.40
CA ILE A 94 -1.05 14.27 -18.33
C ILE A 94 -1.70 15.65 -18.40
N ARG A 95 -1.04 16.67 -17.83
CA ARG A 95 -1.42 18.06 -18.09
C ARG A 95 -0.98 18.38 -19.53
N PRO A 96 -1.89 18.66 -20.48
CA PRO A 96 -1.49 19.04 -21.82
C PRO A 96 -0.63 20.32 -21.73
N SER A 97 0.58 20.24 -22.30
CA SER A 97 1.63 21.27 -22.21
C SER A 97 1.43 22.46 -23.15
N ASN A 98 0.25 22.61 -23.77
CA ASN A 98 -0.07 23.66 -24.73
C ASN A 98 -1.29 24.49 -24.32
N TRP A 99 -1.24 25.08 -23.11
CA TRP A 99 -2.02 26.28 -22.84
C TRP A 99 -1.23 27.51 -23.36
N ARG A 100 -1.33 27.77 -24.65
CA ARG A 100 -1.17 29.13 -25.18
C ARG A 100 -2.49 29.46 -25.82
N ALA A 101 -3.36 30.14 -25.07
CA ALA A 101 -4.40 30.93 -25.68
C ALA A 101 -3.69 32.05 -26.45
N ASN A 102 -3.64 31.89 -27.77
CA ASN A 102 -3.50 33.00 -28.71
C ASN A 102 -4.41 32.70 -29.89
#